data_AF-A0A536RVR6-F1
#
_entry.id   AF-A0A536RVR6-F1
#
_cell.length_a   1.000
_cell.length_b   1.000
_cell.length_c   1.000
_cell.angle_alpha   90.00
_cell.angle_beta   90.00
_cell.angle_gamma   90.00
#
_symmetry.space_group_name_H-M   'P 1'
#
loop_
_entity.id
_entity.type
_entity.pdbx_description
1 polymer ?
#
loop_
_entity_poly.entity_id
_entity_poly.type
_entity_poly.pdbx_seq_one_letter_code
_entity_poly.pdbx_strand_id
1 'polypeptide(L)'
;MVMLDSQPNEALTGGLPDFPSQYSILRRATALFPSLARLGVFQLVNRFAGDPLPVPTRDEERAVVSTGNLNRIQRDEFAELPATLKEAAELTTLGDRPLIVVTAGKGAATGWIPLQDKMTGLSTNSVHRVLPDTDHPGLIHDKTGAATSSQAILDVVASVRSGALLPKS
;
A
#
# COMPACT_ATOMS: atom_id res chain seq x y z
N MET A 1 0.14 5.51 -14.39
CA MET A 1 0.57 5.21 -13.02
C MET A 1 -0.52 4.43 -12.32
N VAL A 2 -0.16 3.50 -11.45
CA VAL A 2 -1.12 2.82 -10.56
C VAL A 2 -0.71 3.12 -9.13
N MET A 3 -1.63 3.65 -8.35
CA MET A 3 -1.48 3.83 -6.90
C MET A 3 -2.27 2.72 -6.23
N LEU A 4 -1.54 1.76 -5.66
CA LEU A 4 -2.15 0.61 -4.97
C LEU A 4 -2.17 0.90 -3.48
N ASP A 5 -3.36 1.20 -2.97
CA ASP A 5 -3.67 1.51 -1.56
C ASP A 5 -2.62 2.40 -0.91
N SER A 6 -2.25 3.45 -1.64
CA SER A 6 -1.07 4.27 -1.33
C SER A 6 -1.35 5.17 -0.13
N GLN A 7 -0.36 5.34 0.75
CA GLN A 7 -0.50 6.21 1.91
C GLN A 7 -0.75 7.66 1.45
N PRO A 8 -1.87 8.30 1.85
CA PRO A 8 -2.11 9.70 1.52
C PRO A 8 -1.17 10.61 2.30
N ASN A 9 -0.68 11.69 1.67
CA ASN A 9 0.25 12.64 2.27
C ASN A 9 -0.34 13.35 3.50
N GLU A 10 -1.66 13.44 3.61
CA GLU A 10 -2.35 14.05 4.75
C GLU A 10 -2.50 13.12 5.96
N ALA A 11 -1.99 11.89 5.89
CA ALA A 11 -2.15 10.90 6.94
C ALA A 11 -1.67 11.37 8.33
N LEU A 12 -0.59 12.15 8.38
CA LEU A 12 -0.07 12.73 9.63
C LEU A 12 -0.58 14.15 9.93
N THR A 13 -1.27 14.78 9.00
CA THR A 13 -1.67 16.20 9.08
C THR A 13 -3.18 16.38 9.16
N GLY A 14 -3.88 15.41 9.75
CA GLY A 14 -5.32 15.49 10.04
C GLY A 14 -6.24 14.83 9.00
N GLY A 15 -5.70 14.25 7.93
CA GLY A 15 -6.50 13.48 6.98
C GLY A 15 -6.99 12.14 7.55
N LEU A 16 -6.21 11.53 8.44
CA LEU A 16 -6.54 10.30 9.14
C LEU A 16 -6.48 10.53 10.66
N PRO A 17 -7.62 10.60 11.37
CA PRO A 17 -7.65 11.00 12.78
C PRO A 17 -6.78 10.15 13.71
N ASP A 18 -6.78 8.83 13.53
CA ASP A 18 -6.10 7.89 14.43
C ASP A 18 -4.65 7.60 14.01
N PHE A 19 -4.29 7.92 12.77
CA PHE A 19 -3.01 7.51 12.20
C PHE A 19 -1.79 8.11 12.91
N PRO A 20 -1.76 9.37 13.37
CA PRO A 20 -0.62 9.89 14.14
C PRO A 20 -0.32 9.08 15.42
N SER A 21 -1.35 8.62 16.12
CA SER A 21 -1.19 7.77 17.31
C SER A 21 -0.69 6.37 16.93
N GLN A 22 -1.31 5.75 15.93
CA GLN A 22 -0.88 4.44 15.40
C GLN A 22 0.57 4.48 14.91
N TYR A 23 0.95 5.52 14.17
CA TYR A 23 2.30 5.77 13.69
C TYR A 23 3.31 5.86 14.84
N SER A 24 3.00 6.60 15.91
CA SER A 24 3.88 6.71 17.08
C SER A 24 4.14 5.35 17.73
N ILE A 25 3.11 4.50 17.84
CA ILE A 25 3.22 3.13 18.35
C ILE A 25 4.07 2.28 17.38
N LEU A 26 3.74 2.30 16.09
CA LEU A 26 4.45 1.53 15.06
C LEU A 26 5.93 1.89 15.01
N ARG A 27 6.27 3.18 14.98
CA ARG A 27 7.65 3.66 14.98
C ARG A 27 8.46 3.18 16.18
N ARG A 28 7.85 3.12 17.38
CA ARG A 28 8.50 2.60 18.59
C ARG A 28 8.67 1.08 18.52
N ALA A 29 7.64 0.37 18.06
CA ALA A 29 7.68 -1.08 17.93
C ALA A 29 8.72 -1.53 16.90
N THR A 30 8.76 -0.89 15.73
CA THR A 30 9.64 -1.25 14.62
C THR A 30 11.12 -1.04 14.94
N ALA A 31 11.46 -0.16 15.89
CA ALA A 31 12.81 -0.02 16.41
C ALA A 31 13.40 -1.33 16.95
N LEU A 32 12.56 -2.24 17.44
CA LEU A 32 12.98 -3.55 17.97
C LEU A 32 12.99 -4.66 16.92
N PHE A 33 12.34 -4.46 15.76
CA PHE A 33 12.14 -5.51 14.76
C PHE A 33 13.43 -6.16 14.28
N PRO A 34 14.53 -5.44 13.98
CA PRO A 34 15.76 -6.08 13.51
C PRO A 34 16.38 -7.02 14.54
N SER A 35 16.26 -6.70 15.83
CA SER A 35 16.78 -7.52 16.92
C SER A 35 15.89 -8.74 17.13
N LEU A 36 14.57 -8.56 17.17
CA LEU A 36 13.60 -9.65 17.30
C LEU A 36 13.68 -10.65 16.13
N ALA A 37 13.93 -10.16 14.91
CA ALA A 37 14.14 -11.00 13.74
C ALA A 37 15.39 -11.89 13.87
N ARG A 38 16.50 -11.37 14.40
CA ARG A 38 17.71 -12.17 14.66
C ARG A 38 17.50 -13.23 15.74
N LEU A 39 16.57 -12.99 16.66
CA LEU A 39 16.16 -13.97 17.68
C LEU A 39 15.09 -14.96 17.19
N GLY A 40 14.70 -14.89 15.91
CA GLY A 40 13.73 -15.82 15.31
C GLY A 40 12.26 -15.56 15.67
N VAL A 41 11.94 -14.42 16.30
CA VAL A 41 10.56 -14.09 16.70
C VAL A 41 9.64 -14.02 15.47
N PHE A 42 10.09 -13.37 14.39
CA PHE A 42 9.30 -13.29 13.16
C PHE A 42 9.14 -14.65 12.47
N GLN A 43 10.15 -15.52 12.51
CA GLN A 43 10.00 -16.89 11.99
C GLN A 43 8.90 -17.64 12.75
N LEU A 44 8.85 -17.48 14.08
CA LEU A 44 7.81 -18.10 14.90
C LEU A 44 6.42 -17.52 14.58
N VAL A 45 6.28 -16.20 14.58
CA VAL A 45 4.99 -15.52 14.34
C VAL A 45 4.46 -15.82 12.92
N ASN A 46 5.31 -15.67 11.90
CA ASN A 46 4.89 -15.83 10.50
C ASN A 46 4.53 -17.28 10.15
N ARG A 47 5.06 -18.27 10.88
CA ARG A 47 4.66 -19.67 10.73
C ARG A 47 3.17 -19.91 11.04
N PHE A 48 2.60 -19.12 11.95
CA PHE A 48 1.20 -19.22 12.36
C PHE A 48 0.28 -18.20 11.68
N ALA A 49 0.83 -17.22 10.97
CA ALA A 49 0.04 -16.24 10.22
C ALA A 49 -0.73 -16.95 9.09
N GLY A 50 -2.05 -16.75 9.01
CA GLY A 50 -2.86 -17.23 7.88
C GLY A 50 -2.57 -16.39 6.64
N ASP A 51 -2.34 -17.04 5.50
CA ASP A 51 -2.08 -16.36 4.23
C ASP A 51 -2.69 -17.18 3.07
N PRO A 52 -3.45 -16.56 2.14
CA PRO A 52 -4.08 -17.24 1.00
C PRO A 52 -3.10 -17.65 -0.12
N LEU A 53 -1.82 -17.25 -0.06
CA LEU A 53 -0.82 -17.58 -1.06
C LEU A 53 -0.59 -19.10 -1.18
N PRO A 54 -0.29 -19.59 -2.41
CA PRO A 54 0.16 -20.97 -2.61
C PRO A 54 1.38 -21.30 -1.75
N VAL A 55 1.44 -22.54 -1.24
CA VAL A 55 2.44 -22.97 -0.24
C VAL A 55 3.88 -22.58 -0.59
N PRO A 56 4.41 -22.84 -1.80
CA PRO A 56 5.79 -22.48 -2.10
C PRO A 56 6.05 -20.96 -1.98
N THR A 57 5.19 -20.15 -2.57
CA THR A 57 5.29 -18.68 -2.54
C THR A 57 5.11 -18.11 -1.14
N ARG A 58 4.15 -18.65 -0.38
CA ARG A 58 3.93 -18.27 1.01
C ARG A 58 5.16 -18.55 1.88
N ASP A 59 5.79 -19.70 1.70
CA ASP A 59 6.95 -20.07 2.50
C ASP A 59 8.20 -19.25 2.12
N GLU A 60 8.36 -18.89 0.84
CA GLU A 60 9.37 -17.93 0.37
C GLU A 60 9.16 -16.54 0.97
N GLU A 61 7.94 -16.01 0.91
CA GLU A 61 7.60 -14.72 1.50
C GLU A 61 7.90 -14.71 2.99
N ARG A 62 7.42 -15.71 3.74
CA ARG A 62 7.67 -15.88 5.17
C ARG A 62 9.15 -15.91 5.50
N ALA A 63 9.96 -16.58 4.68
CA ALA A 63 11.41 -16.62 4.87
C ALA A 63 12.00 -15.20 4.74
N VAL A 64 11.59 -14.43 3.73
CA VAL A 64 12.05 -13.06 3.48
C VAL A 64 11.59 -12.10 4.58
N VAL A 65 10.30 -12.10 4.93
CA VAL A 65 9.73 -11.18 5.94
C VAL A 65 10.21 -11.47 7.35
N SER A 66 10.77 -12.66 7.58
CA SER A 66 11.39 -13.02 8.86
C SER A 66 12.87 -12.64 8.96
N THR A 67 13.49 -12.12 7.89
CA THR A 67 14.91 -11.76 7.92
C THR A 67 15.17 -10.49 8.73
N GLY A 68 16.32 -10.44 9.40
CA GLY A 68 16.80 -9.21 10.04
C GLY A 68 17.09 -8.06 9.08
N ASN A 69 17.23 -8.35 7.78
CA ASN A 69 17.39 -7.33 6.75
C ASN A 69 16.06 -6.63 6.42
N LEU A 70 15.00 -7.39 6.08
CA LEU A 70 13.70 -6.77 5.79
C LEU A 70 13.14 -6.01 7.00
N ASN A 71 13.32 -6.56 8.20
CA ASN A 71 12.89 -5.90 9.43
C ASN A 71 13.68 -4.60 9.73
N ARG A 72 14.91 -4.46 9.23
CA ARG A 72 15.65 -3.19 9.26
C ARG A 72 15.06 -2.19 8.26
N ILE A 73 14.77 -2.65 7.04
CA ILE A 73 14.13 -1.82 6.01
C ILE A 73 12.79 -1.28 6.52
N GLN A 74 11.94 -2.14 7.10
CA GLN A 74 10.65 -1.72 7.64
C GLN A 74 10.79 -0.69 8.77
N ARG A 75 11.76 -0.87 9.68
CA ARG A 75 12.08 0.15 10.69
C ARG A 75 12.43 1.49 10.06
N ASP A 76 13.32 1.48 9.06
CA ASP A 76 13.79 2.69 8.40
C ASP A 76 12.66 3.38 7.63
N GLU A 77 11.80 2.63 6.95
CA GLU A 77 10.61 3.13 6.27
C GLU A 77 9.67 3.88 7.23
N PHE A 78 9.36 3.31 8.39
CA PHE A 78 8.56 4.01 9.40
C PHE A 78 9.29 5.19 10.04
N ALA A 79 10.62 5.15 10.14
CA ALA A 79 11.39 6.29 10.65
C ALA A 79 11.33 7.49 9.69
N GLU A 80 11.39 7.23 8.39
CA GLU A 80 11.41 8.25 7.33
C GLU A 80 10.02 8.70 6.88
N LEU A 81 8.95 7.98 7.22
CA LEU A 81 7.59 8.26 6.77
C LEU A 81 7.18 9.75 6.82
N PRO A 82 7.45 10.53 7.89
CA PRO A 82 7.09 11.95 7.92
C PRO A 82 7.79 12.79 6.85
N ALA A 83 9.06 12.50 6.57
CA ALA A 83 9.81 13.16 5.50
C ALA A 83 9.26 12.74 4.13
N THR A 84 9.04 11.45 3.92
CA THR A 84 8.46 10.89 2.69
C THR A 84 7.07 11.48 2.39
N LEU A 85 6.19 11.64 3.40
CA LEU A 85 4.86 12.23 3.20
C LEU A 85 4.95 13.74 2.88
N LYS A 86 5.94 14.44 3.43
CA LYS A 86 6.20 15.84 3.07
C LYS A 86 6.64 15.97 1.62
N GLU A 87 7.56 15.11 1.16
CA GLU A 87 8.00 15.07 -0.24
C GLU A 87 6.85 14.65 -1.17
N ALA A 88 6.03 13.67 -0.77
CA ALA A 88 4.85 13.27 -1.53
C ALA A 88 3.84 14.42 -1.71
N ALA A 89 3.75 15.34 -0.74
CA ALA A 89 2.90 16.51 -0.84
C ALA A 89 3.35 17.54 -1.90
N GLU A 90 4.59 17.45 -2.39
CA GLU A 90 5.10 18.30 -3.48
C GLU A 90 4.53 17.87 -4.85
N LEU A 91 4.08 16.61 -4.97
CA LEU A 91 3.38 16.14 -6.15
C LEU A 91 1.95 16.69 -6.18
N THR A 92 1.75 17.75 -6.95
CA THR A 92 0.43 18.40 -7.09
C THR A 92 -0.33 17.98 -8.33
N THR A 93 0.34 17.44 -9.35
CA THR A 93 -0.30 16.97 -10.58
C THR A 93 0.58 15.99 -11.38
N LEU A 94 -0.09 15.10 -12.10
CA LEU A 94 0.44 14.22 -13.13
C LEU A 94 0.01 14.67 -14.56
N GLY A 95 -0.73 15.77 -14.67
CA GLY A 95 -1.29 16.25 -15.94
C GLY A 95 -2.38 15.32 -16.46
N ASP A 96 -2.25 14.91 -17.73
CA ASP A 96 -3.15 13.98 -18.43
C ASP A 96 -2.66 12.53 -18.41
N ARG A 97 -1.55 12.25 -17.70
CA ARG A 97 -1.00 10.89 -17.61
C ARG A 97 -2.01 9.96 -16.92
N PRO A 98 -2.33 8.79 -17.49
CA PRO A 98 -3.34 7.91 -16.93
C PRO A 98 -2.99 7.49 -15.50
N LEU A 99 -3.93 7.64 -14.58
CA LEU A 99 -3.80 7.26 -13.17
C LEU A 99 -4.95 6.34 -12.77
N ILE A 100 -4.64 5.15 -12.25
CA ILE A 100 -5.65 4.35 -11.54
C ILE A 100 -5.27 4.29 -10.07
N VAL A 101 -6.19 4.68 -9.21
CA VAL A 101 -6.10 4.45 -7.76
C VAL A 101 -6.88 3.17 -7.47
N VAL A 102 -6.25 2.20 -6.83
CA VAL A 102 -6.88 0.93 -6.41
C VAL A 102 -6.83 0.88 -4.89
N THR A 103 -7.96 0.70 -4.23
CA THR A 103 -8.08 0.84 -2.77
C THR A 103 -8.69 -0.40 -2.14
N ALA A 104 -8.08 -0.85 -1.05
CA ALA A 104 -8.65 -1.88 -0.18
C ALA A 104 -9.70 -1.23 0.74
N GLY A 105 -10.93 -1.74 0.71
CA GLY A 105 -12.02 -1.24 1.55
C GLY A 105 -12.08 -1.88 2.94
N LYS A 106 -11.66 -3.15 3.05
CA LYS A 106 -11.78 -3.90 4.30
C LYS A 106 -10.70 -3.46 5.28
N GLY A 107 -11.12 -3.03 6.46
CA GLY A 107 -10.21 -2.54 7.50
C GLY A 107 -9.66 -1.14 7.22
N ALA A 108 -10.18 -0.43 6.21
CA ALA A 108 -9.80 0.94 5.92
C ALA A 108 -10.07 1.87 7.11
N ALA A 109 -9.08 2.70 7.46
CA ALA A 109 -9.22 3.67 8.54
C ALA A 109 -10.29 4.73 8.20
N THR A 110 -10.87 5.36 9.23
CA THR A 110 -11.74 6.52 9.02
C THR A 110 -10.99 7.61 8.26
N GLY A 111 -11.58 8.08 7.16
CA GLY A 111 -10.97 9.06 6.25
C GLY A 111 -10.14 8.47 5.11
N TRP A 112 -9.86 7.16 5.10
CA TRP A 112 -9.06 6.51 4.06
C TRP A 112 -9.67 6.62 2.67
N ILE A 113 -10.90 6.14 2.48
CA ILE A 113 -11.56 6.11 1.16
C ILE A 113 -11.67 7.52 0.54
N PRO A 114 -12.11 8.58 1.26
CA PRO A 114 -12.11 9.93 0.71
C PRO A 114 -10.73 10.46 0.30
N LEU A 115 -9.67 10.12 1.03
CA LEU A 115 -8.30 10.54 0.65
C LEU A 115 -7.78 9.78 -0.57
N GLN A 116 -8.17 8.51 -0.72
CA GLN A 116 -7.88 7.74 -1.94
C GLN A 116 -8.59 8.35 -3.16
N ASP A 117 -9.87 8.72 -3.01
CA ASP A 117 -10.61 9.42 -4.05
C ASP A 117 -9.96 10.77 -4.41
N LYS A 118 -9.50 11.54 -3.42
CA LYS A 118 -8.77 12.79 -3.63
C LYS A 118 -7.52 12.62 -4.52
N MET A 119 -6.78 11.51 -4.37
CA MET A 119 -5.59 11.25 -5.20
C MET A 119 -5.90 11.11 -6.68
N THR A 120 -7.14 10.76 -7.07
CA THR A 120 -7.53 10.74 -8.49
C THR A 120 -7.42 12.12 -9.14
N GLY A 121 -7.56 13.19 -8.35
CA GLY A 121 -7.43 14.57 -8.80
C GLY A 121 -6.01 14.96 -9.24
N LEU A 122 -5.01 14.12 -9.00
CA LEU A 122 -3.66 14.32 -9.54
C LEU A 122 -3.63 14.24 -11.07
N SER A 123 -4.57 13.53 -11.70
CA SER A 123 -4.64 13.42 -13.16
C SER A 123 -6.01 13.77 -13.70
N THR A 124 -6.06 14.39 -14.88
CA THR A 124 -7.31 14.60 -15.63
C THR A 124 -7.82 13.33 -16.32
N ASN A 125 -6.99 12.28 -16.37
CA ASN A 125 -7.31 10.96 -16.91
C ASN A 125 -7.14 9.93 -15.78
N SER A 126 -8.14 9.84 -14.90
CA SER A 126 -8.07 9.03 -13.69
C SER A 126 -9.30 8.15 -13.46
N VAL A 127 -9.10 7.05 -12.74
CA VAL A 127 -10.15 6.12 -12.28
C VAL A 127 -9.85 5.67 -10.85
N HIS A 128 -10.87 5.59 -10.01
CA HIS A 128 -10.80 4.98 -8.68
C HIS A 128 -11.48 3.62 -8.68
N ARG A 129 -10.79 2.58 -8.21
CA ARG A 129 -11.34 1.24 -8.02
C ARG A 129 -11.27 0.89 -6.54
N VAL A 130 -12.42 0.70 -5.90
CA VAL A 130 -12.49 0.27 -4.49
C VAL A 130 -12.92 -1.18 -4.43
N LEU A 131 -12.14 -2.01 -3.73
CA LEU A 131 -12.49 -3.41 -3.46
C LEU A 131 -13.00 -3.50 -2.01
N PRO A 132 -14.33 -3.51 -1.78
CA PRO A 132 -14.90 -3.36 -0.44
C PRO A 132 -14.52 -4.50 0.53
N ASP A 133 -14.38 -5.73 0.01
CA ASP A 133 -14.13 -6.93 0.80
C ASP A 133 -12.66 -7.34 0.85
N THR A 134 -11.77 -6.57 0.22
CA THR A 134 -10.32 -6.83 0.16
C THR A 134 -9.60 -5.94 1.17
N ASP A 135 -8.73 -6.54 1.97
CA ASP A 135 -7.80 -5.82 2.87
C ASP A 135 -6.48 -5.48 2.15
N HIS A 136 -5.64 -4.68 2.79
CA HIS A 136 -4.38 -4.20 2.22
C HIS A 136 -3.51 -5.30 1.59
N PRO A 137 -3.15 -6.40 2.30
CA PRO A 137 -2.35 -7.47 1.68
C PRO A 137 -3.15 -8.23 0.60
N GLY A 138 -4.48 -8.32 0.74
CA GLY A 138 -5.35 -8.97 -0.24
C GLY A 138 -5.25 -8.37 -1.65
N LEU A 139 -4.85 -7.11 -1.80
CA LEU A 139 -4.61 -6.50 -3.11
C LEU A 139 -3.53 -7.18 -3.95
N ILE A 140 -2.65 -7.96 -3.30
CA ILE A 140 -1.60 -8.73 -3.95
C ILE A 140 -1.61 -10.22 -3.59
N HIS A 141 -2.16 -10.61 -2.43
CA HIS A 141 -2.18 -12.02 -1.98
C HIS A 141 -3.48 -12.75 -2.36
N ASP A 142 -4.62 -12.04 -2.42
CA ASP A 142 -5.88 -12.65 -2.87
C ASP A 142 -6.00 -12.61 -4.39
N LYS A 143 -6.62 -13.64 -4.96
CA LYS A 143 -6.86 -13.76 -6.39
C LYS A 143 -7.67 -12.58 -6.95
N THR A 144 -8.70 -12.12 -6.22
CA THR A 144 -9.54 -11.00 -6.70
C THR A 144 -8.79 -9.68 -6.65
N GLY A 145 -8.11 -9.42 -5.54
CA GLY A 145 -7.26 -8.24 -5.40
C GLY A 145 -6.13 -8.20 -6.42
N ALA A 146 -5.34 -9.27 -6.51
CA ALA A 146 -4.22 -9.37 -7.45
C ALA A 146 -4.66 -9.24 -8.92
N ALA A 147 -5.80 -9.83 -9.30
CA ALA A 147 -6.36 -9.67 -10.64
C ALA A 147 -6.73 -8.21 -10.93
N THR A 148 -7.38 -7.53 -9.98
CA THR A 148 -7.79 -6.13 -10.14
C THR A 148 -6.58 -5.20 -10.21
N SER A 149 -5.58 -5.40 -9.35
CA SER A 149 -4.31 -4.68 -9.36
C SER A 149 -3.56 -4.86 -10.69
N SER A 150 -3.48 -6.10 -11.17
CA SER A 150 -2.84 -6.43 -12.46
C SER A 150 -3.58 -5.79 -13.62
N GLN A 151 -4.92 -5.85 -13.63
CA GLN A 151 -5.71 -5.24 -14.69
C GLN A 151 -5.56 -3.71 -14.69
N ALA A 152 -5.48 -3.06 -13.53
CA ALA A 152 -5.20 -1.62 -13.46
C ALA A 152 -3.86 -1.26 -14.12
N ILE A 153 -2.81 -2.07 -13.94
CA ILE A 153 -1.52 -1.87 -14.61
C ILE A 153 -1.70 -2.02 -16.13
N LEU A 154 -2.39 -3.05 -16.59
CA LEU A 154 -2.63 -3.29 -18.02
C LEU A 154 -3.44 -2.16 -18.67
N ASP A 155 -4.46 -1.64 -17.99
CA ASP A 155 -5.30 -0.55 -18.49
C ASP A 155 -4.53 0.76 -18.62
N VAL A 156 -3.67 1.08 -17.64
CA VAL A 156 -2.75 2.22 -17.72
C VAL A 156 -1.79 2.06 -18.91
N VAL A 157 -1.19 0.87 -19.08
CA VAL A 157 -0.27 0.62 -20.20
C VAL A 157 -1.01 0.73 -21.55
N ALA A 158 -2.24 0.23 -21.63
CA ALA A 158 -3.06 0.34 -22.83
C ALA A 158 -3.42 1.79 -23.15
N SER A 159 -3.82 2.59 -22.15
CA SER A 159 -4.09 4.02 -22.29
C SER A 159 -2.87 4.78 -22.79
N VAL A 160 -1.68 4.53 -22.22
CA VAL A 160 -0.42 5.14 -22.69
C VAL A 160 -0.11 4.75 -24.14
N ARG A 161 -0.23 3.46 -24.49
CA ARG A 161 0.12 2.98 -25.83
C ARG A 161 -0.82 3.46 -26.93
N SER A 162 -2.10 3.62 -26.61
CA SER A 162 -3.13 4.02 -27.57
C SER A 162 -3.36 5.54 -27.61
N GLY A 163 -2.96 6.26 -26.56
CA GLY A 163 -3.38 7.65 -26.34
C GLY A 163 -4.85 7.80 -25.95
N ALA A 164 -5.58 6.70 -25.75
CA ALA A 164 -6.98 6.73 -25.33
C ALA A 164 -7.09 7.01 -23.83
N LEU A 165 -8.20 7.63 -23.42
CA LEU A 165 -8.52 7.81 -22.00
C LEU A 165 -8.79 6.48 -21.31
N LEU A 166 -8.58 6.45 -20.00
CA LEU A 166 -8.95 5.30 -19.18
C LEU A 166 -10.47 5.06 -19.26
N PRO A 167 -10.90 3.80 -19.35
CA PRO A 167 -12.32 3.47 -19.29
C PRO A 167 -12.85 3.81 -17.90
N LYS A 168 -13.92 4.62 -17.84
CA LYS A 168 -14.60 4.92 -16.58
C LYS A 168 -15.30 3.66 -16.06
N SER A 169 -15.11 3.38 -14.77
CA SER A 169 -15.75 2.29 -14.02
C SER A 169 -17.13 2.67 -13.52
#